data_AF-A0AAE0HRA2-F1
#
_entry.id   AF-A0AAE0HRA2-F1
#
_cell.length_a   1.000
_cell.length_b   1.000
_cell.length_c   1.000
_cell.angle_alpha   90.00
_cell.angle_beta   90.00
_cell.angle_gamma   90.00
#
_symmetry.space_group_name_H-M   'P 1'
#
loop_
_entity.id
_entity.type
_entity.pdbx_description
1 polymer ?
#
loop_
_entity_poly.entity_id
_entity_poly.type
_entity_poly.pdbx_seq_one_letter_code
_entity_poly.pdbx_strand_id
1 'polypeptide(L)'
;MGAYVSSANCAAHYGLTPNCSVILSEDNTTAVSLGGIEMGEFPGDPDIAGAGVLGAFLCVTVASLLLSIASSAWWSAKNIFGVVNRLTREEKALRNWQISIAGIAEALVVTCSDQQVFTGGAYAITLRYAKACSISAYHYNIVANILLVTCATHLMAVTVARHYWQHPYVGVLRITVTTLVFVITGVLLSNQGSGSLGFPTEIPSHTDQYSPMLLPAACFQTGDFTFDQEIKKAVKAGSATAFFTGQIHGWTNYLIMFLFYLVAVGVSLGRVIRRGMGRNGRRKRFVAGLKKVFPFLFRIKRFFYAIFGLYLLAGIALSGWTVANAAVYVLRLRWWVDRSGWIQLSNNGNPENDPSTFGQLVPVLLMSLTVFTFLQIVSERIHARKRRAKCLENASRCHNTCNHRRDSDPNSHSQSRSPSPSTRTRYSTISTVDACSMHERDGSNGEGRHDELYDYPYNDKHKAEPVVGIRQVEGEEPEPVNIDIDDGPNHGHDHPPTYTHTYDGHGFGAIERSSVDIGISGDQRRWTTGRAHGGRSGVGSAGSNDRPASII
;
A
#
# COMPACT_ATOMS: atom_id res chain seq x y z
N MET A 1 11.22 -20.68 13.05
CA MET A 1 12.05 -20.25 11.91
C MET A 1 12.76 -18.97 12.30
N GLY A 2 14.06 -19.01 12.57
CA GLY A 2 14.80 -17.85 13.08
C GLY A 2 15.00 -16.80 12.00
N ALA A 3 14.69 -15.53 12.25
CA ALA A 3 14.64 -14.46 11.25
C ALA A 3 16.03 -13.90 10.81
N TYR A 4 17.10 -14.61 11.15
CA TYR A 4 18.49 -14.25 10.93
C TYR A 4 19.13 -15.23 9.94
N VAL A 5 19.95 -14.74 9.02
CA VAL A 5 20.70 -15.58 8.08
C VAL A 5 22.19 -15.31 8.29
N SER A 6 22.80 -16.05 9.20
CA SER A 6 24.25 -16.04 9.38
C SER A 6 24.94 -16.94 8.36
N SER A 7 26.25 -16.75 8.17
CA SER A 7 27.08 -17.66 7.37
C SER A 7 26.97 -19.12 7.82
N ALA A 8 26.96 -19.37 9.13
CA ALA A 8 26.76 -20.70 9.69
C ALA A 8 25.37 -21.28 9.35
N ASN A 9 24.33 -20.43 9.38
CA ASN A 9 22.98 -20.82 8.99
C ASN A 9 22.89 -21.14 7.48
N CYS A 10 23.58 -20.38 6.65
CA CYS A 10 23.68 -20.63 5.21
C CYS A 10 24.33 -21.99 4.91
N ALA A 11 25.42 -22.31 5.61
CA ALA A 11 26.09 -23.59 5.45
C ALA A 11 25.20 -24.75 5.91
N ALA A 12 24.54 -24.60 7.07
CA ALA A 12 23.73 -25.66 7.68
C ALA A 12 22.42 -25.94 6.93
N HIS A 13 21.71 -24.90 6.46
CA HIS A 13 20.38 -25.07 5.84
C HIS A 13 20.40 -25.10 4.31
N TYR A 14 21.32 -24.37 3.68
CA TYR A 14 21.36 -24.24 2.22
C TYR A 14 22.59 -24.92 1.60
N GLY A 15 23.53 -25.41 2.41
CA GLY A 15 24.81 -25.94 1.90
C GLY A 15 25.68 -24.87 1.23
N LEU A 16 25.43 -23.59 1.52
CA LEU A 16 26.15 -22.46 0.94
C LEU A 16 27.03 -21.79 1.99
N THR A 17 28.34 -21.79 1.78
CA THR A 17 29.29 -21.05 2.63
C THR A 17 29.61 -19.71 1.98
N PRO A 18 28.99 -18.59 2.40
CA PRO A 18 29.29 -17.28 1.82
C PRO A 18 30.76 -16.94 2.07
N ASN A 19 31.46 -16.49 1.02
CA ASN A 19 32.84 -16.07 1.15
C ASN A 19 32.90 -14.67 1.77
N CYS A 20 33.45 -14.58 2.98
CA CYS A 20 33.56 -13.36 3.75
C CYS A 20 35.00 -12.80 3.79
N SER A 21 35.92 -13.32 2.97
CA SER A 21 37.32 -12.87 2.96
C SER A 21 37.47 -11.49 2.34
N VAL A 22 38.29 -10.64 2.95
CA VAL A 22 38.77 -9.39 2.37
C VAL A 22 40.26 -9.56 2.11
N ILE A 23 40.66 -9.56 0.84
CA ILE A 23 42.07 -9.64 0.44
C ILE A 23 42.50 -8.23 0.08
N LEU A 24 43.39 -7.67 0.90
CA LEU A 24 43.99 -6.36 0.67
C LEU A 24 45.29 -6.51 -0.12
N SER A 25 45.63 -5.46 -0.86
CA SER A 25 46.92 -5.31 -1.55
C SER A 25 48.04 -5.15 -0.52
N GLU A 26 49.29 -5.18 -0.99
CA GLU A 26 50.48 -4.97 -0.16
C GLU A 26 50.47 -3.61 0.56
N ASP A 27 49.76 -2.62 0.00
CA ASP A 27 49.57 -1.30 0.62
C ASP A 27 48.60 -1.29 1.81
N ASN A 28 47.86 -2.38 2.03
CA ASN A 28 46.82 -2.53 3.05
C ASN A 28 45.70 -1.48 2.99
N THR A 29 45.57 -0.77 1.86
CA THR A 29 44.60 0.31 1.63
C THR A 29 43.70 0.05 0.43
N THR A 30 44.12 -0.79 -0.50
CA THR A 30 43.32 -1.19 -1.66
C THR A 30 42.87 -2.63 -1.50
N ALA A 31 41.57 -2.90 -1.68
CA ALA A 31 41.06 -4.27 -1.69
C ALA A 31 41.25 -4.86 -3.09
N VAL A 32 41.98 -5.97 -3.16
CA VAL A 32 42.19 -6.74 -4.40
C VAL A 32 40.98 -7.63 -4.66
N SER A 33 40.42 -8.24 -3.60
CA SER A 33 39.24 -9.09 -3.71
C SER A 33 38.35 -9.00 -2.47
N LEU A 34 37.04 -8.96 -2.71
CA LEU A 34 36.00 -8.95 -1.67
C LEU A 34 35.10 -10.19 -1.86
N GLY A 35 35.19 -11.14 -0.95
CA GLY A 35 34.39 -12.37 -1.02
C GLY A 35 34.69 -13.20 -2.26
N GLY A 36 35.91 -13.12 -2.79
CA GLY A 36 36.32 -13.79 -4.03
C GLY A 36 35.89 -13.08 -5.31
N ILE A 37 35.38 -11.86 -5.22
CA ILE A 37 35.02 -11.01 -6.35
C ILE A 37 36.13 -9.97 -6.54
N GLU A 38 36.63 -9.81 -7.76
CA GLU A 38 37.61 -8.79 -8.11
C GLU A 38 36.94 -7.47 -8.55
N MET A 39 37.73 -6.41 -8.67
CA MET A 39 37.24 -5.11 -9.14
C MET A 39 36.66 -5.23 -10.56
N GLY A 40 35.42 -4.78 -10.75
CA GLY A 40 34.71 -4.87 -12.03
C GLY A 40 33.92 -6.18 -12.21
N GLU A 41 33.93 -7.07 -11.22
CA GLU A 41 33.20 -8.35 -11.27
C GLU A 41 32.00 -8.41 -10.31
N PHE A 42 31.71 -7.34 -9.56
CA PHE A 42 30.60 -7.35 -8.62
C PHE A 42 29.25 -7.42 -9.35
N PRO A 43 28.45 -8.49 -9.14
CA PRO A 43 27.22 -8.67 -9.88
C PRO A 43 26.16 -7.68 -9.37
N GLY A 44 25.74 -6.76 -10.22
CA GLY A 44 24.59 -5.89 -9.94
C GLY A 44 23.29 -6.70 -9.90
N ASP A 45 22.35 -6.30 -9.04
CA ASP A 45 21.00 -6.89 -8.98
C ASP A 45 19.96 -5.84 -9.42
N PRO A 46 19.70 -5.71 -10.73
CA PRO A 46 18.77 -4.72 -11.26
C PRO A 46 17.34 -4.91 -10.76
N ASP A 47 16.96 -6.11 -10.31
CA ASP A 47 15.63 -6.35 -9.75
C ASP A 47 15.48 -5.79 -8.33
N ILE A 48 16.60 -5.55 -7.62
CA ILE A 48 16.63 -5.01 -6.25
C ILE A 48 17.02 -3.53 -6.23
N ALA A 49 18.17 -3.22 -6.84
CA ALA A 49 18.75 -1.87 -6.85
C ALA A 49 18.45 -1.10 -8.13
N GLY A 50 17.61 -1.63 -9.02
CA GLY A 50 17.25 -1.02 -10.30
C GLY A 50 16.69 0.39 -10.21
N ALA A 51 17.01 1.24 -11.19
CA ALA A 51 16.47 2.59 -11.35
C ALA A 51 14.94 2.58 -11.49
N GLY A 52 14.38 1.61 -12.21
CA GLY A 52 12.95 1.45 -12.39
C GLY A 52 12.22 1.12 -11.08
N VAL A 53 12.75 0.18 -10.28
CA VAL A 53 12.19 -0.17 -8.96
C VAL A 53 12.16 1.04 -8.06
N LEU A 54 13.32 1.71 -7.90
CA LEU A 54 13.43 2.86 -7.01
C LEU A 54 12.60 4.04 -7.48
N GLY A 55 12.61 4.32 -8.77
CA GLY A 55 11.73 5.32 -9.39
C GLY A 55 10.27 5.02 -9.08
N ALA A 56 9.83 3.78 -9.22
CA ALA A 56 8.44 3.40 -8.99
C ALA A 56 8.00 3.59 -7.53
N PHE A 57 8.78 3.09 -6.57
CA PHE A 57 8.49 3.27 -5.14
C PHE A 57 8.48 4.75 -4.76
N LEU A 58 9.45 5.54 -5.22
CA LEU A 58 9.54 6.96 -4.89
C LEU A 58 8.41 7.76 -5.54
N CYS A 59 8.08 7.53 -6.81
CA CYS A 59 6.98 8.22 -7.49
C CYS A 59 5.64 7.98 -6.80
N VAL A 60 5.31 6.72 -6.46
CA VAL A 60 4.06 6.38 -5.75
C VAL A 60 4.01 7.03 -4.38
N THR A 61 5.14 7.03 -3.66
CA THR A 61 5.24 7.63 -2.32
C THR A 61 5.08 9.15 -2.37
N VAL A 62 5.77 9.81 -3.29
CA VAL A 62 5.72 11.27 -3.46
C VAL A 62 4.30 11.69 -3.87
N ALA A 63 3.66 10.96 -4.79
CA ALA A 63 2.26 11.21 -5.14
C ALA A 63 1.34 11.06 -3.92
N SER A 64 1.52 10.00 -3.12
CA SER A 64 0.76 9.79 -1.87
C SER A 64 0.98 10.91 -0.85
N LEU A 65 2.23 11.39 -0.71
CA LEU A 65 2.58 12.50 0.18
C LEU A 65 1.92 13.82 -0.26
N LEU A 66 1.99 14.15 -1.56
CA LEU A 66 1.35 15.36 -2.10
C LEU A 66 -0.18 15.34 -1.92
N LEU A 67 -0.82 14.21 -2.19
CA LEU A 67 -2.26 14.03 -1.97
C LEU A 67 -2.63 14.11 -0.48
N SER A 68 -1.78 13.59 0.40
CA SER A 68 -1.94 13.66 1.85
C SER A 68 -1.83 15.08 2.38
N ILE A 69 -0.87 15.86 1.89
CA ILE A 69 -0.70 17.29 2.18
C ILE A 69 -1.93 18.06 1.70
N ALA A 70 -2.36 17.87 0.45
CA ALA A 70 -3.52 18.56 -0.11
C ALA A 70 -4.81 18.25 0.67
N SER A 71 -5.05 16.97 0.98
CA SER A 71 -6.23 16.54 1.76
C SER A 71 -6.23 17.10 3.18
N SER A 72 -5.07 17.16 3.83
CA SER A 72 -4.91 17.70 5.18
C SER A 72 -5.02 19.23 5.20
N ALA A 73 -4.43 19.93 4.24
CA ALA A 73 -4.57 21.38 4.07
C ALA A 73 -6.04 21.76 3.86
N TRP A 74 -6.74 21.03 2.98
CA TRP A 74 -8.18 21.22 2.76
C TRP A 74 -9.00 20.99 4.03
N TRP A 75 -8.67 19.95 4.79
CA TRP A 75 -9.32 19.66 6.06
C TRP A 75 -9.10 20.77 7.10
N SER A 76 -7.88 21.26 7.23
CA SER A 76 -7.50 22.33 8.15
C SER A 76 -8.17 23.64 7.77
N ALA A 77 -8.16 24.02 6.49
CA ALA A 77 -8.89 25.17 5.96
C ALA A 77 -10.38 25.15 6.34
N LYS A 78 -11.02 23.99 6.20
CA LYS A 78 -12.45 23.82 6.50
C LYS A 78 -12.76 23.90 8.00
N ASN A 79 -11.98 23.21 8.85
CA ASN A 79 -12.36 23.00 10.26
C ASN A 79 -11.69 23.99 11.23
N ILE A 80 -10.48 24.48 10.92
CA ILE A 80 -9.73 25.37 11.82
C ILE A 80 -9.99 26.83 11.46
N PHE A 81 -9.87 27.17 10.18
CA PHE A 81 -10.03 28.55 9.70
C PHE A 81 -11.47 28.96 9.44
N GLY A 82 -12.42 28.02 9.47
CA GLY A 82 -13.85 28.33 9.32
C GLY A 82 -14.25 28.86 7.94
N VAL A 83 -13.36 28.75 6.93
CA VAL A 83 -13.54 29.32 5.57
C VAL A 83 -14.87 28.89 4.94
N VAL A 84 -15.34 27.69 5.27
CA VAL A 84 -16.56 27.10 4.70
C VAL A 84 -17.86 27.55 5.38
N ASN A 85 -17.81 28.12 6.58
CA ASN A 85 -19.04 28.55 7.27
C ASN A 85 -19.71 29.77 6.64
N ARG A 86 -19.04 30.43 5.68
CA ARG A 86 -19.56 31.62 5.00
C ARG A 86 -20.43 31.33 3.78
N LEU A 87 -20.48 30.08 3.30
CA LEU A 87 -21.31 29.76 2.13
C LEU A 87 -22.79 29.62 2.51
N THR A 88 -23.64 30.24 1.70
CA THR A 88 -25.11 30.22 1.84
C THR A 88 -25.65 28.79 1.68
N ARG A 89 -26.87 28.57 2.16
CA ARG A 89 -27.50 27.23 2.16
C ARG A 89 -27.71 26.69 0.74
N GLU A 90 -27.97 27.57 -0.21
CA GLU A 90 -28.09 27.26 -1.64
C GLU A 90 -26.73 26.87 -2.25
N GLU A 91 -25.67 27.63 -1.94
CA GLU A 91 -24.32 27.24 -2.34
C GLU A 91 -23.92 25.89 -1.76
N LYS A 92 -24.34 25.53 -0.53
CA LYS A 92 -24.08 24.20 0.03
C LYS A 92 -24.80 23.08 -0.74
N ALA A 93 -25.99 23.31 -1.27
CA ALA A 93 -26.71 22.35 -2.10
C ALA A 93 -25.99 22.14 -3.45
N LEU A 94 -25.55 23.23 -4.09
CA LEU A 94 -24.74 23.19 -5.31
C LEU A 94 -23.31 22.67 -5.07
N ARG A 95 -22.77 22.83 -3.86
CA ARG A 95 -21.41 22.37 -3.51
C ARG A 95 -21.38 20.92 -3.05
N ASN A 96 -22.46 20.38 -2.51
CA ASN A 96 -22.61 18.93 -2.33
C ASN A 96 -22.55 18.17 -3.66
N TRP A 97 -22.71 18.88 -4.79
CA TRP A 97 -22.53 18.38 -6.14
C TRP A 97 -21.09 18.41 -6.65
N GLN A 98 -20.18 19.14 -6.00
CA GLN A 98 -18.77 19.09 -6.35
C GLN A 98 -18.19 17.76 -5.91
N ILE A 99 -17.61 17.05 -6.88
CA ILE A 99 -16.78 15.87 -6.69
C ILE A 99 -15.91 16.10 -5.46
N SER A 100 -16.03 15.23 -4.45
CA SER A 100 -15.21 15.36 -3.25
C SER A 100 -13.77 15.02 -3.64
N ILE A 101 -12.99 16.04 -4.02
CA ILE A 101 -11.57 15.90 -4.34
C ILE A 101 -10.84 15.18 -3.20
N ALA A 102 -11.23 15.48 -1.95
CA ALA A 102 -10.73 14.77 -0.78
C ALA A 102 -11.05 13.27 -0.79
N GLY A 103 -12.25 12.87 -1.24
CA GLY A 103 -12.61 11.45 -1.38
C GLY A 103 -11.79 10.74 -2.47
N ILE A 104 -11.51 11.41 -3.58
CA ILE A 104 -10.64 10.86 -4.64
C ILE A 104 -9.20 10.74 -4.14
N ALA A 105 -8.66 11.80 -3.52
CA ALA A 105 -7.32 11.79 -2.95
C ALA A 105 -7.17 10.71 -1.86
N GLU A 106 -8.16 10.55 -0.98
CA GLU A 106 -8.18 9.47 0.02
C GLU A 106 -8.15 8.07 -0.64
N ALA A 107 -8.92 7.85 -1.71
CA ALA A 107 -8.93 6.57 -2.43
C ALA A 107 -7.60 6.29 -3.14
N LEU A 108 -6.99 7.31 -3.75
CA LEU A 108 -5.68 7.18 -4.39
C LEU A 108 -4.56 6.89 -3.40
N VAL A 109 -4.51 7.62 -2.28
CA VAL A 109 -3.52 7.37 -1.21
C VAL A 109 -3.62 5.95 -0.69
N VAL A 110 -4.83 5.43 -0.49
CA VAL A 110 -5.06 4.04 -0.09
C VAL A 110 -4.60 3.06 -1.17
N THR A 111 -4.88 3.34 -2.45
CA THR A 111 -4.44 2.49 -3.57
C THR A 111 -2.92 2.45 -3.69
N CYS A 112 -2.25 3.60 -3.61
CA CYS A 112 -0.79 3.72 -3.58
C CYS A 112 -0.17 2.93 -2.43
N SER A 113 -0.79 3.00 -1.26
CA SER A 113 -0.41 2.24 -0.08
C SER A 113 -0.55 0.74 -0.34
N ASP A 114 -1.70 0.25 -0.79
CA ASP A 114 -1.93 -1.18 -1.07
C ASP A 114 -0.85 -1.75 -2.01
N GLN A 115 -0.56 -1.05 -3.12
CA GLN A 115 0.48 -1.47 -4.06
C GLN A 115 1.85 -1.58 -3.39
N GLN A 116 2.26 -0.58 -2.60
CA GLN A 116 3.54 -0.65 -1.92
C GLN A 116 3.61 -1.76 -0.87
N VAL A 117 2.51 -2.11 -0.19
CA VAL A 117 2.53 -3.25 0.76
C VAL A 117 2.78 -4.55 0.04
N PHE A 118 2.14 -4.78 -1.11
CA PHE A 118 2.30 -6.03 -1.84
C PHE A 118 3.67 -6.09 -2.51
N THR A 119 4.10 -5.02 -3.16
CA THR A 119 5.43 -4.96 -3.79
C THR A 119 6.52 -5.04 -2.72
N GLY A 120 6.47 -4.21 -1.67
CA GLY A 120 7.43 -4.25 -0.57
C GLY A 120 7.43 -5.59 0.16
N GLY A 121 6.24 -6.16 0.41
CA GLY A 121 6.11 -7.50 1.00
C GLY A 121 6.77 -8.58 0.13
N ALA A 122 6.59 -8.53 -1.18
CA ALA A 122 7.26 -9.43 -2.12
C ALA A 122 8.79 -9.28 -2.05
N TYR A 123 9.32 -8.06 -2.01
CA TYR A 123 10.75 -7.82 -1.80
C TYR A 123 11.26 -8.41 -0.48
N ALA A 124 10.52 -8.24 0.60
CA ALA A 124 10.90 -8.75 1.91
C ALA A 124 10.92 -10.29 1.93
N ILE A 125 9.95 -10.94 1.27
CA ILE A 125 9.88 -12.39 1.12
C ILE A 125 11.02 -12.90 0.23
N THR A 126 11.26 -12.28 -0.92
CA THR A 126 12.34 -12.64 -1.85
C THR A 126 13.70 -12.50 -1.18
N LEU A 127 13.93 -11.40 -0.47
CA LEU A 127 15.14 -11.19 0.32
C LEU A 127 15.36 -12.33 1.32
N ARG A 128 14.28 -12.74 1.99
CA ARG A 128 14.33 -13.71 3.08
C ARG A 128 14.48 -15.15 2.63
N TYR A 129 13.82 -15.55 1.54
CA TYR A 129 13.71 -16.95 1.14
C TYR A 129 14.47 -17.28 -0.14
N ALA A 130 14.58 -16.32 -1.08
CA ALA A 130 15.23 -16.59 -2.37
C ALA A 130 16.69 -16.13 -2.40
N LYS A 131 17.02 -15.01 -1.72
CA LYS A 131 18.35 -14.36 -1.82
C LYS A 131 19.11 -14.28 -0.49
N ALA A 132 18.66 -15.01 0.53
CA ALA A 132 19.09 -14.80 1.91
C ALA A 132 20.62 -14.94 2.12
N CYS A 133 21.25 -15.90 1.45
CA CYS A 133 22.67 -16.22 1.61
C CYS A 133 23.59 -15.53 0.59
N SER A 134 23.04 -15.04 -0.52
CA SER A 134 23.80 -14.49 -1.64
C SER A 134 23.64 -12.99 -1.81
N ILE A 135 22.69 -12.36 -1.12
CA ILE A 135 22.50 -10.91 -1.22
C ILE A 135 23.67 -10.17 -0.55
N SER A 136 24.23 -9.18 -1.23
CA SER A 136 25.24 -8.30 -0.63
C SER A 136 24.64 -7.36 0.42
N ALA A 137 25.47 -6.87 1.34
CA ALA A 137 25.03 -5.88 2.32
C ALA A 137 24.56 -4.56 1.67
N TYR A 138 25.11 -4.19 0.51
CA TYR A 138 24.65 -3.08 -0.34
C TYR A 138 23.17 -3.25 -0.74
N HIS A 139 22.83 -4.36 -1.39
CA HIS A 139 21.46 -4.63 -1.83
C HIS A 139 20.52 -4.78 -0.64
N TYR A 140 20.99 -5.37 0.46
CA TYR A 140 20.25 -5.47 1.71
C TYR A 140 19.88 -4.09 2.28
N ASN A 141 20.84 -3.15 2.33
CA ASN A 141 20.62 -1.77 2.77
C ASN A 141 19.59 -1.05 1.88
N ILE A 142 19.62 -1.28 0.57
CA ILE A 142 18.63 -0.72 -0.36
C ILE A 142 17.23 -1.25 -0.03
N VAL A 143 17.06 -2.57 0.07
CA VAL A 143 15.74 -3.17 0.38
C VAL A 143 15.21 -2.68 1.72
N ALA A 144 16.04 -2.65 2.75
CA ALA A 144 15.64 -2.18 4.08
C ALA A 144 15.10 -0.73 4.04
N ASN A 145 15.75 0.16 3.28
CA ASN A 145 15.30 1.54 3.12
C ASN A 145 14.06 1.68 2.22
N ILE A 146 13.90 0.86 1.17
CA ILE A 146 12.67 0.80 0.37
C ILE A 146 11.49 0.32 1.23
N LEU A 147 11.72 -0.63 2.13
CA LEU A 147 10.70 -1.09 3.07
C LEU A 147 10.33 -0.01 4.10
N LEU A 148 11.28 0.84 4.51
CA LEU A 148 10.96 2.01 5.32
C LEU A 148 10.09 3.03 4.56
N VAL A 149 10.39 3.28 3.29
CA VAL A 149 9.55 4.10 2.40
C VAL A 149 8.14 3.50 2.30
N THR A 150 8.04 2.18 2.15
CA THR A 150 6.77 1.44 2.16
C THR A 150 5.99 1.71 3.45
N CYS A 151 6.59 1.46 4.60
CA CYS A 151 5.99 1.72 5.91
C CYS A 151 5.52 3.18 6.08
N ALA A 152 6.28 4.15 5.58
CA ALA A 152 5.90 5.57 5.59
C ALA A 152 4.65 5.83 4.72
N THR A 153 4.58 5.26 3.52
CA THR A 153 3.39 5.37 2.64
C THR A 153 2.14 4.82 3.32
N HIS A 154 2.26 3.69 4.01
CA HIS A 154 1.17 3.09 4.79
C HIS A 154 0.73 3.96 5.95
N LEU A 155 1.69 4.55 6.66
CA LEU A 155 1.38 5.46 7.75
C LEU A 155 0.61 6.68 7.23
N MET A 156 1.00 7.27 6.10
CA MET A 156 0.23 8.35 5.45
C MET A 156 -1.20 7.92 5.12
N ALA A 157 -1.39 6.72 4.58
CA ALA A 157 -2.72 6.23 4.24
C ALA A 157 -3.62 6.04 5.46
N VAL A 158 -3.13 5.39 6.53
CA VAL A 158 -3.93 5.17 7.75
C VAL A 158 -4.22 6.48 8.48
N THR A 159 -3.30 7.44 8.45
CA THR A 159 -3.47 8.73 9.15
C THR A 159 -4.51 9.62 8.46
N VAL A 160 -4.39 9.78 7.13
CA VAL A 160 -5.21 10.71 6.32
C VAL A 160 -6.55 10.13 5.91
N ALA A 161 -6.63 8.83 5.57
CA ALA A 161 -7.86 8.25 5.04
C ALA A 161 -9.00 8.25 6.09
N ARG A 162 -10.10 8.96 5.80
CA ARG A 162 -11.28 8.96 6.68
C ARG A 162 -12.15 7.74 6.43
N HIS A 163 -12.14 7.23 5.21
CA HIS A 163 -12.95 6.10 4.77
C HIS A 163 -12.15 4.79 4.72
N TYR A 164 -11.04 4.72 5.45
CA TYR A 164 -10.19 3.51 5.52
C TYR A 164 -10.99 2.25 5.88
N TRP A 165 -11.98 2.39 6.76
CA TRP A 165 -12.86 1.32 7.24
C TRP A 165 -14.26 1.33 6.60
N GLN A 166 -14.39 1.83 5.37
CA GLN A 166 -15.67 1.73 4.66
C GLN A 166 -16.09 0.27 4.47
N HIS A 167 -15.12 -0.61 4.19
CA HIS A 167 -15.28 -2.06 4.16
C HIS A 167 -14.44 -2.67 5.28
N PRO A 168 -15.04 -3.07 6.42
CA PRO A 168 -14.27 -3.43 7.61
C PRO A 168 -13.35 -4.63 7.39
N TYR A 169 -13.77 -5.64 6.64
CA TYR A 169 -12.94 -6.81 6.31
C TYR A 169 -11.68 -6.43 5.54
N VAL A 170 -11.81 -5.58 4.52
CA VAL A 170 -10.66 -5.06 3.76
C VAL A 170 -9.77 -4.20 4.65
N GLY A 171 -10.36 -3.39 5.55
CA GLY A 171 -9.63 -2.61 6.54
C GLY A 171 -8.80 -3.48 7.49
N VAL A 172 -9.38 -4.56 8.04
CA VAL A 172 -8.66 -5.52 8.89
C VAL A 172 -7.52 -6.16 8.11
N LEU A 173 -7.79 -6.67 6.91
CA LEU A 173 -6.78 -7.32 6.08
C LEU A 173 -5.59 -6.37 5.82
N ARG A 174 -5.86 -5.12 5.45
CA ARG A 174 -4.80 -4.12 5.23
C ARG A 174 -3.98 -3.87 6.49
N ILE A 175 -4.62 -3.64 7.64
CA ILE A 175 -3.90 -3.43 8.90
C ILE A 175 -3.02 -4.65 9.25
N THR A 176 -3.54 -5.87 9.09
CA THR A 176 -2.77 -7.10 9.33
C THR A 176 -1.56 -7.20 8.41
N VAL A 177 -1.74 -7.04 7.09
CA VAL A 177 -0.64 -7.14 6.12
C VAL A 177 0.39 -6.01 6.33
N THR A 178 -0.07 -4.77 6.53
CA THR A 178 0.83 -3.65 6.86
C THR A 178 1.59 -3.90 8.15
N THR A 179 0.94 -4.44 9.19
CA THR A 179 1.60 -4.77 10.46
C THR A 179 2.68 -5.84 10.26
N LEU A 180 2.39 -6.87 9.46
CA LEU A 180 3.39 -7.87 9.07
C LEU A 180 4.57 -7.24 8.35
N VAL A 181 4.34 -6.32 7.42
CA VAL A 181 5.41 -5.57 6.74
C VAL A 181 6.23 -4.74 7.75
N PHE A 182 5.61 -4.03 8.70
CA PHE A 182 6.35 -3.34 9.76
C PHE A 182 7.23 -4.29 10.57
N VAL A 183 6.70 -5.44 10.98
CA VAL A 183 7.46 -6.45 11.75
C VAL A 183 8.64 -6.97 10.93
N ILE A 184 8.44 -7.30 9.65
CA ILE A 184 9.53 -7.79 8.79
C ILE A 184 10.58 -6.68 8.58
N THR A 185 10.18 -5.43 8.33
CA THR A 185 11.10 -4.29 8.22
C THR A 185 11.92 -4.11 9.51
N GLY A 186 11.27 -4.21 10.67
CA GLY A 186 11.94 -4.14 11.98
C GLY A 186 12.94 -5.26 12.18
N VAL A 187 12.58 -6.49 11.82
CA VAL A 187 13.50 -7.62 11.84
C VAL A 187 14.70 -7.34 10.93
N LEU A 188 14.47 -6.93 9.68
CA LEU A 188 15.56 -6.69 8.72
C LEU A 188 16.52 -5.59 9.19
N LEU A 189 16.01 -4.51 9.77
CA LEU A 189 16.83 -3.45 10.36
C LEU A 189 17.56 -3.94 11.62
N SER A 190 16.91 -4.75 12.48
CA SER A 190 17.56 -5.28 13.68
C SER A 190 18.74 -6.20 13.35
N ASN A 191 18.69 -6.91 12.20
CA ASN A 191 19.78 -7.76 11.74
C ASN A 191 21.05 -6.95 11.42
N GLN A 192 20.93 -5.65 11.13
CA GLN A 192 22.09 -4.77 10.90
C GLN A 192 22.82 -4.41 12.22
N GLY A 193 22.23 -4.68 13.39
CA GLY A 193 22.88 -4.46 14.68
C GLY A 193 23.79 -5.58 15.15
N SER A 194 23.87 -6.69 14.42
CA SER A 194 24.17 -8.02 14.99
C SER A 194 25.62 -8.50 14.91
N GLY A 195 26.64 -7.65 14.77
CA GLY A 195 28.02 -8.13 14.51
C GLY A 195 29.11 -7.50 15.37
N SER A 196 30.11 -8.29 15.75
CA SER A 196 31.41 -7.79 16.24
C SER A 196 32.14 -6.96 15.18
N LEU A 197 31.96 -7.31 13.90
CA LEU A 197 32.46 -6.58 12.74
C LEU A 197 31.64 -5.33 12.40
N GLY A 198 30.40 -5.22 12.93
CA GLY A 198 29.42 -4.22 12.55
C GLY A 198 28.86 -4.44 11.13
N PHE A 199 27.56 -4.24 10.94
CA PHE A 199 26.98 -4.24 9.60
C PHE A 199 27.34 -2.91 8.90
N PRO A 200 27.84 -2.93 7.66
CA PRO A 200 28.25 -1.70 6.98
C PRO A 200 27.02 -0.91 6.51
N THR A 201 26.50 -0.05 7.38
CA THR A 201 25.38 0.85 7.07
C THR A 201 25.81 2.25 6.66
N GLU A 202 27.05 2.64 6.93
CA GLU A 202 27.57 3.96 6.55
C GLU A 202 27.84 4.03 5.05
N ILE A 203 27.55 5.19 4.45
CA ILE A 203 27.87 5.45 3.05
C ILE A 203 29.37 5.76 2.99
N PRO A 204 30.18 5.01 2.23
CA PRO A 204 31.61 5.23 2.14
C PRO A 204 31.90 6.61 1.58
N SER A 205 33.07 7.15 1.92
CA SER A 205 33.53 8.41 1.38
C SER A 205 33.75 8.29 -0.13
N HIS A 206 33.71 9.43 -0.82
CA HIS A 206 34.06 9.52 -2.25
C HIS A 206 35.50 9.09 -2.56
N THR A 207 36.36 9.10 -1.55
CA THR A 207 37.76 8.66 -1.64
C THR A 207 37.95 7.16 -1.45
N ASP A 208 36.96 6.49 -0.87
CA ASP A 208 37.08 5.09 -0.52
C ASP A 208 36.86 4.24 -1.75
N GLN A 209 37.90 3.51 -2.15
CA GLN A 209 37.87 2.68 -3.35
C GLN A 209 37.09 1.38 -3.15
N TYR A 210 36.92 0.93 -1.90
CA TYR A 210 36.20 -0.31 -1.59
C TYR A 210 35.37 -0.15 -0.32
N SER A 211 34.40 -1.05 -0.14
CA SER A 211 33.62 -1.11 1.09
C SER A 211 33.20 -2.54 1.40
N PRO A 212 33.21 -2.95 2.68
CA PRO A 212 32.68 -4.24 3.10
C PRO A 212 31.20 -4.45 2.75
N MET A 213 30.46 -3.40 2.37
CA MET A 213 29.06 -3.56 1.91
C MET A 213 28.90 -4.43 0.66
N LEU A 214 29.96 -4.62 -0.12
CA LEU A 214 29.92 -5.49 -1.31
C LEU A 214 29.96 -6.98 -0.94
N LEU A 215 30.34 -7.33 0.29
CA LEU A 215 30.30 -8.70 0.79
C LEU A 215 28.85 -9.17 1.01
N PRO A 216 28.60 -10.49 1.01
CA PRO A 216 27.31 -11.06 1.38
C PRO A 216 26.84 -10.57 2.75
N ALA A 217 25.57 -10.18 2.87
CA ALA A 217 24.98 -9.69 4.12
C ALA A 217 25.07 -10.71 5.26
N ALA A 218 25.05 -12.01 4.92
CA ALA A 218 25.21 -13.13 5.86
C ALA A 218 26.56 -13.13 6.59
N CYS A 219 27.59 -12.44 6.06
CA CYS A 219 28.89 -12.28 6.70
C CYS A 219 28.83 -11.38 7.95
N PHE A 220 27.84 -10.49 8.02
CA PHE A 220 27.70 -9.52 9.13
C PHE A 220 26.60 -9.89 10.12
N GLN A 221 25.77 -10.87 9.77
CA GLN A 221 24.65 -11.32 10.61
C GLN A 221 25.11 -12.47 11.52
N THR A 222 24.94 -12.32 12.83
CA THR A 222 25.14 -13.43 13.76
C THR A 222 23.79 -14.01 14.19
N GLY A 223 23.76 -15.31 14.49
CA GLY A 223 22.52 -16.03 14.85
C GLY A 223 22.01 -15.73 16.27
N ASP A 224 22.79 -15.01 17.07
CA ASP A 224 22.55 -14.85 18.51
C ASP A 224 21.68 -13.65 18.86
N PHE A 225 21.49 -12.72 17.92
CA PHE A 225 20.65 -11.55 18.13
C PHE A 225 19.19 -11.88 17.87
N THR A 226 18.32 -11.36 18.74
CA THR A 226 16.87 -11.44 18.55
C THR A 226 16.28 -10.05 18.51
N PHE A 227 15.23 -9.87 17.71
CA PHE A 227 14.51 -8.59 17.56
C PHE A 227 14.09 -8.02 18.92
N ASP A 228 13.72 -8.90 19.85
CA ASP A 228 13.38 -8.55 21.23
C ASP A 228 14.55 -7.94 22.01
N GLN A 229 15.79 -8.37 21.77
CA GLN A 229 16.97 -7.79 22.42
C GLN A 229 17.20 -6.36 21.92
N GLU A 230 17.06 -6.10 20.62
CA GLU A 230 17.20 -4.74 20.06
C GLU A 230 16.07 -3.82 20.53
N ILE A 231 14.83 -4.30 20.60
CA ILE A 231 13.74 -3.54 21.23
C ILE A 231 14.06 -3.27 22.70
N LYS A 232 14.46 -4.28 23.48
CA LYS A 232 14.81 -4.10 24.90
C LYS A 232 15.95 -3.11 25.07
N LYS A 233 16.95 -3.12 24.19
CA LYS A 233 18.07 -2.17 24.19
C LYS A 233 17.59 -0.75 23.89
N ALA A 234 16.74 -0.58 22.88
CA ALA A 234 16.16 0.72 22.53
C ALA A 234 15.27 1.28 23.65
N VAL A 235 14.46 0.43 24.31
CA VAL A 235 13.60 0.84 25.43
C VAL A 235 14.39 1.12 26.71
N LYS A 236 15.48 0.37 26.97
CA LYS A 236 16.36 0.57 28.12
C LYS A 236 17.32 1.74 27.96
N ALA A 237 17.48 2.29 26.76
CA ALA A 237 18.20 3.53 26.54
C ALA A 237 17.44 4.67 27.24
N GLY A 238 17.69 4.85 28.54
CA GLY A 238 16.96 5.79 29.42
C GLY A 238 17.11 7.27 29.05
N SER A 239 17.87 7.58 27.99
CA SER A 239 18.00 8.91 27.42
C SER A 239 17.50 8.94 25.98
N ALA A 240 16.76 10.00 25.64
CA ALA A 240 16.39 10.31 24.26
C ALA A 240 17.62 10.38 23.36
N THR A 241 18.75 10.96 23.82
CA THR A 241 19.97 11.05 23.01
C THR A 241 20.48 9.66 22.60
N ALA A 242 20.57 8.73 23.54
CA ALA A 242 21.00 7.35 23.27
C ALA A 242 20.02 6.60 22.35
N PHE A 243 18.72 6.91 22.42
CA PHE A 243 17.72 6.39 21.50
C PHE A 243 17.91 6.92 20.07
N PHE A 244 18.23 8.21 19.93
CA PHE A 244 18.42 8.85 18.62
C PHE A 244 19.79 8.57 17.99
N THR A 245 20.84 8.35 18.77
CA THR A 245 22.22 8.09 18.30
C THR A 245 22.50 6.61 18.00
N GLY A 246 21.46 5.78 17.88
CA GLY A 246 21.63 4.37 17.53
C GLY A 246 22.47 4.20 16.25
N GLN A 247 23.41 3.25 16.26
CA GLN A 247 24.37 3.03 15.18
C GLN A 247 23.71 2.60 13.85
N ILE A 248 22.50 2.04 13.88
CA ILE A 248 21.83 1.48 12.71
C ILE A 248 21.09 2.59 11.97
N HIS A 249 21.50 2.87 10.73
CA HIS A 249 20.82 3.85 9.89
C HIS A 249 19.34 3.48 9.69
N GLY A 250 18.44 4.41 9.98
CA GLY A 250 17.00 4.22 9.81
C GLY A 250 16.27 3.52 10.97
N TRP A 251 16.97 2.89 11.93
CA TRP A 251 16.32 2.21 13.07
C TRP A 251 15.48 3.15 13.94
N THR A 252 16.02 4.31 14.28
CA THR A 252 15.30 5.33 15.06
C THR A 252 14.05 5.81 14.31
N ASN A 253 14.17 6.07 13.01
CA ASN A 253 13.05 6.48 12.17
C ASN A 253 11.98 5.39 12.13
N TYR A 254 12.38 4.12 12.00
CA TYR A 254 11.50 2.96 12.06
C TYR A 254 10.71 2.92 13.37
N LEU A 255 11.38 3.00 14.53
CA LEU A 255 10.71 2.89 15.83
C LEU A 255 9.69 4.01 16.05
N ILE A 256 10.04 5.26 15.72
CA ILE A 256 9.12 6.41 15.85
C ILE A 256 7.93 6.21 14.94
N MET A 257 8.16 5.78 13.70
CA MET A 257 7.11 5.54 12.71
C MET A 257 6.21 4.37 13.10
N PHE A 258 6.75 3.30 13.66
CA PHE A 258 6.00 2.15 14.16
C PHE A 258 5.12 2.54 15.36
N LEU A 259 5.65 3.28 16.34
CA LEU A 259 4.87 3.79 17.46
C LEU A 259 3.74 4.72 16.98
N PHE A 260 4.04 5.61 16.05
CA PHE A 260 3.03 6.50 15.46
C PHE A 260 1.98 5.73 14.66
N TYR A 261 2.39 4.64 13.99
CA TYR A 261 1.47 3.74 13.29
C TYR A 261 0.49 3.07 14.26
N LEU A 262 0.94 2.57 15.42
CA LEU A 262 0.04 2.00 16.43
C LEU A 262 -0.98 3.03 16.93
N VAL A 263 -0.55 4.27 17.17
CA VAL A 263 -1.45 5.38 17.52
C VAL A 263 -2.45 5.63 16.37
N ALA A 264 -1.98 5.62 15.12
CA ALA A 264 -2.81 5.87 13.96
C ALA A 264 -3.88 4.78 13.77
N VAL A 265 -3.52 3.51 13.96
CA VAL A 265 -4.45 2.37 13.97
C VAL A 265 -5.49 2.54 15.07
N GLY A 266 -5.07 2.89 16.30
CA GLY A 266 -5.97 3.14 17.42
C GLY A 266 -6.96 4.28 17.15
N VAL A 267 -6.48 5.41 16.61
CA VAL A 267 -7.33 6.54 16.20
C VAL A 267 -8.30 6.12 15.09
N SER A 268 -7.83 5.34 14.12
CA SER A 268 -8.64 4.84 13.00
C SER A 268 -9.77 3.92 13.50
N LEU A 269 -9.45 2.96 14.37
CA LEU A 269 -10.42 2.06 15.01
C LEU A 269 -11.43 2.83 15.87
N GLY A 270 -10.98 3.83 16.64
CA GLY A 270 -11.85 4.72 17.40
C GLY A 270 -12.88 5.44 16.51
N ARG A 271 -12.50 5.84 15.28
CA ARG A 271 -13.45 6.43 14.31
C ARG A 271 -14.51 5.41 13.88
N VAL A 272 -14.17 4.13 13.72
CA VAL A 272 -15.11 3.05 13.35
C VAL A 272 -16.12 2.81 14.47
N ILE A 273 -15.63 2.60 15.69
CA ILE A 273 -16.49 2.37 16.87
C ILE A 273 -17.48 3.53 17.00
N ARG A 274 -16.99 4.78 16.85
CA ARG A 274 -17.84 5.97 16.89
C ARG A 274 -18.89 6.02 15.78
N ARG A 275 -18.60 5.49 14.57
CA ARG A 275 -19.56 5.40 13.45
C ARG A 275 -20.59 4.29 13.67
N GLY A 276 -20.14 3.10 14.06
CA GLY A 276 -21.00 1.92 14.25
C GLY A 276 -22.07 2.12 15.33
N MET A 277 -21.78 2.92 16.36
CA MET A 277 -22.76 3.29 17.38
C MET A 277 -23.94 4.14 16.85
N GLY A 278 -23.89 4.61 15.59
CA GLY A 278 -24.91 5.45 14.98
C GLY A 278 -26.25 4.76 14.70
N ARG A 279 -26.26 3.46 14.37
CA ARG A 279 -27.43 2.78 13.81
C ARG A 279 -28.63 2.66 14.79
N ASN A 280 -28.40 2.57 16.11
CA ASN A 280 -29.48 2.38 17.11
C ASN A 280 -29.62 3.52 18.12
N GLY A 281 -29.19 4.75 17.79
CA GLY A 281 -29.17 5.86 18.74
C GLY A 281 -28.19 5.67 19.93
N ARG A 282 -27.43 4.55 19.97
CA ARG A 282 -26.38 4.27 20.96
C ARG A 282 -25.33 5.39 20.99
N ARG A 283 -25.02 5.99 19.84
CA ARG A 283 -24.13 7.16 19.75
C ARG A 283 -24.67 8.35 20.54
N LYS A 284 -25.97 8.64 20.46
CA LYS A 284 -26.57 9.73 21.25
C LYS A 284 -26.43 9.44 22.74
N ARG A 285 -26.69 8.20 23.18
CA ARG A 285 -26.52 7.78 24.58
C ARG A 285 -25.07 7.85 25.04
N PHE A 286 -24.13 7.36 24.25
CA PHE A 286 -22.71 7.41 24.57
C PHE A 286 -22.16 8.83 24.61
N VAL A 287 -22.51 9.67 23.63
CA VAL A 287 -22.11 11.08 23.63
C VAL A 287 -22.75 11.83 24.80
N ALA A 288 -24.01 11.52 25.15
CA ALA A 288 -24.65 12.07 26.34
C ALA A 288 -23.95 11.62 27.63
N GLY A 289 -23.59 10.34 27.73
CA GLY A 289 -22.81 9.78 28.84
C GLY A 289 -21.43 10.44 28.96
N LEU A 290 -20.67 10.49 27.87
CA LEU A 290 -19.36 11.13 27.83
C LEU A 290 -19.44 12.63 28.15
N LYS A 291 -20.49 13.32 27.68
CA LYS A 291 -20.73 14.73 28.01
C LYS A 291 -21.08 14.93 29.48
N LYS A 292 -21.74 13.96 30.12
CA LYS A 292 -22.03 13.97 31.55
C LYS A 292 -20.77 13.73 32.39
N VAL A 293 -19.88 12.82 31.96
CA VAL A 293 -18.63 12.51 32.67
C VAL A 293 -17.57 13.60 32.44
N PHE A 294 -17.46 14.14 31.23
CA PHE A 294 -16.43 15.12 30.87
C PHE A 294 -17.04 16.37 30.17
N PRO A 295 -17.79 17.22 30.88
CA PRO A 295 -18.44 18.40 30.29
C PRO A 295 -17.43 19.43 29.76
N PHE A 296 -16.25 19.53 30.40
CA PHE A 296 -15.16 20.40 29.96
C PHE A 296 -14.67 20.07 28.55
N LEU A 297 -14.53 18.77 28.24
CA LEU A 297 -14.08 18.27 26.93
C LEU A 297 -14.94 18.83 25.77
N PHE A 298 -16.25 18.93 25.98
CA PHE A 298 -17.18 19.40 24.95
C PHE A 298 -17.22 20.93 24.79
N ARG A 299 -16.71 21.71 25.76
CA ARG A 299 -16.54 23.16 25.59
C ARG A 299 -15.37 23.48 24.65
N ILE A 300 -14.38 22.59 24.53
CA ILE A 300 -13.16 22.83 23.75
C ILE A 300 -13.15 22.07 22.41
N LYS A 301 -14.27 22.08 21.67
CA LYS A 301 -14.34 21.44 20.34
C LYS A 301 -13.22 21.91 19.41
N ARG A 302 -12.85 23.19 19.48
CA ARG A 302 -11.75 23.78 18.68
C ARG A 302 -10.40 23.15 19.02
N PHE A 303 -10.15 22.80 20.28
CA PHE A 303 -8.93 22.13 20.72
C PHE A 303 -8.86 20.69 20.20
N PHE A 304 -9.97 19.95 20.15
CA PHE A 304 -9.99 18.63 19.51
C PHE A 304 -9.67 18.68 18.03
N TYR A 305 -10.18 19.68 17.31
CA TYR A 305 -9.78 19.89 15.90
C TYR A 305 -8.32 20.31 15.79
N ALA A 306 -7.80 21.14 16.69
CA ALA A 306 -6.38 21.50 16.69
C ALA A 306 -5.48 20.28 16.95
N ILE A 307 -5.76 19.46 17.96
CA ILE A 307 -5.03 18.22 18.24
C ILE A 307 -5.08 17.27 17.05
N PHE A 308 -6.26 17.08 16.47
CA PHE A 308 -6.40 16.18 15.32
C PHE A 308 -5.65 16.71 14.10
N GLY A 309 -5.64 18.02 13.88
CA GLY A 309 -4.83 18.67 12.85
C GLY A 309 -3.33 18.48 13.09
N LEU A 310 -2.88 18.64 14.33
CA LEU A 310 -1.50 18.39 14.74
C LEU A 310 -1.11 16.92 14.52
N TYR A 311 -1.99 15.98 14.85
CA TYR A 311 -1.80 14.54 14.58
C TYR A 311 -1.62 14.27 13.07
N LEU A 312 -2.48 14.85 12.22
CA LEU A 312 -2.34 14.68 10.76
C LEU A 312 -1.03 15.26 10.26
N LEU A 313 -0.67 16.48 10.71
CA LEU A 313 0.57 17.14 10.32
C LEU A 313 1.80 16.35 10.79
N ALA A 314 1.79 15.84 12.02
CA ALA A 314 2.87 15.02 12.57
C ALA A 314 3.05 13.72 11.77
N GLY A 315 1.97 13.03 11.41
CA GLY A 315 2.04 11.82 10.58
C GLY A 315 2.62 12.07 9.19
N ILE A 316 2.20 13.17 8.54
CA ILE A 316 2.72 13.58 7.22
C ILE A 316 4.19 14.01 7.31
N ALA A 317 4.54 14.81 8.31
CA ALA A 317 5.90 15.30 8.49
C ALA A 317 6.87 14.16 8.79
N LEU A 318 6.49 13.24 9.70
CA LEU A 318 7.28 12.05 10.02
C LEU A 318 7.49 11.17 8.78
N SER A 319 6.41 10.87 8.06
CA SER A 319 6.48 10.05 6.85
C SER A 319 7.33 10.70 5.77
N GLY A 320 7.13 12.01 5.52
CA GLY A 320 7.92 12.76 4.54
C GLY A 320 9.40 12.83 4.90
N TRP A 321 9.73 13.01 6.17
CA TRP A 321 11.10 12.98 6.68
C TRP A 321 11.77 11.61 6.47
N THR A 322 11.08 10.52 6.82
CA THR A 322 11.58 9.16 6.61
C THR A 322 11.82 8.87 5.13
N VAL A 323 10.88 9.25 4.26
CA VAL A 323 11.00 9.05 2.81
C VAL A 323 12.18 9.84 2.24
N ALA A 324 12.33 11.11 2.63
CA ALA A 324 13.44 11.94 2.15
C ALA A 324 14.79 11.36 2.56
N ASN A 325 14.96 10.96 3.83
CA ASN A 325 16.22 10.38 4.31
C ASN A 325 16.52 9.04 3.64
N ALA A 326 15.55 8.13 3.57
CA ALA A 326 15.72 6.83 2.92
C ALA A 326 16.05 6.98 1.43
N ALA A 327 15.37 7.90 0.72
CA ALA A 327 15.64 8.18 -0.69
C ALA A 327 17.04 8.76 -0.91
N VAL A 328 17.44 9.75 -0.12
CA VAL A 328 18.79 10.35 -0.21
C VAL A 328 19.85 9.31 0.10
N TYR A 329 19.65 8.49 1.13
CA TYR A 329 20.56 7.41 1.50
C TYR A 329 20.75 6.42 0.34
N VAL A 330 19.66 5.89 -0.22
CA VAL A 330 19.71 4.92 -1.31
C VAL A 330 20.33 5.52 -2.58
N LEU A 331 19.96 6.75 -2.95
CA LEU A 331 20.53 7.39 -4.13
C LEU A 331 22.04 7.65 -3.99
N ARG A 332 22.50 8.08 -2.82
CA ARG A 332 23.93 8.26 -2.54
C ARG A 332 24.68 6.92 -2.56
N LEU A 333 24.09 5.88 -1.98
CA LEU A 333 24.67 4.55 -1.94
C LEU A 333 24.84 3.98 -3.36
N ARG A 334 23.80 4.07 -4.19
CA ARG A 334 23.85 3.67 -5.61
C ARG A 334 24.90 4.44 -6.39
N TRP A 335 24.91 5.75 -6.23
CA TRP A 335 25.87 6.61 -6.91
C TRP A 335 27.31 6.32 -6.50
N TRP A 336 27.54 5.91 -5.24
CA TRP A 336 28.86 5.44 -4.81
C TRP A 336 29.24 4.12 -5.48
N VAL A 337 28.36 3.10 -5.48
CA VAL A 337 28.63 1.80 -6.13
C VAL A 337 28.90 1.97 -7.62
N ASP A 338 28.09 2.78 -8.32
CA ASP A 338 28.25 3.09 -9.74
C ASP A 338 29.64 3.67 -10.08
N ARG A 339 30.19 4.50 -9.19
CA ARG A 339 31.51 5.13 -9.35
C ARG A 339 32.67 4.30 -8.83
N SER A 340 32.41 3.35 -7.95
CA SER A 340 33.44 2.57 -7.27
C SER A 340 34.26 1.68 -8.23
N GLY A 341 33.76 1.42 -9.44
CA GLY A 341 34.39 0.54 -10.42
C GLY A 341 34.27 -0.95 -10.08
N TRP A 342 33.59 -1.31 -8.98
CA TRP A 342 33.39 -2.71 -8.60
C TRP A 342 32.33 -3.40 -9.45
N ILE A 343 31.28 -2.68 -9.85
CA ILE A 343 30.12 -3.28 -10.51
C ILE A 343 30.46 -3.81 -11.91
N GLN A 344 30.00 -5.02 -12.20
CA GLN A 344 30.15 -5.64 -13.50
C GLN A 344 29.32 -4.88 -14.54
N LEU A 345 30.02 -4.35 -15.54
CA LEU A 345 29.37 -3.59 -16.62
C LEU A 345 28.69 -4.56 -17.61
N SER A 346 27.44 -4.26 -17.94
CA SER A 346 26.69 -4.91 -19.01
C SER A 346 26.40 -3.87 -20.10
N ASN A 347 26.75 -4.17 -21.36
CA ASN A 347 26.63 -3.21 -22.48
C ASN A 347 27.33 -1.86 -22.20
N ASN A 348 28.53 -1.88 -21.60
CA ASN A 348 29.32 -0.70 -21.20
C ASN A 348 28.65 0.21 -20.16
N GLY A 349 27.66 -0.28 -19.42
CA GLY A 349 26.98 0.48 -18.36
C GLY A 349 26.66 -0.36 -17.13
N ASN A 350 26.30 0.31 -16.05
CA ASN A 350 25.81 -0.35 -14.85
C ASN A 350 24.43 -1.00 -15.14
N PRO A 351 24.29 -2.33 -14.98
CA PRO A 351 23.04 -3.04 -15.26
C PRO A 351 21.86 -2.55 -14.39
N GLU A 352 22.11 -1.99 -13.20
CA GLU A 352 21.08 -1.42 -12.33
C GLU A 352 20.46 -0.13 -12.89
N ASN A 353 21.10 0.50 -13.88
CA ASN A 353 20.57 1.67 -14.57
C ASN A 353 19.72 1.30 -15.80
N ASP A 354 19.72 0.03 -16.23
CA ASP A 354 18.88 -0.44 -17.33
C ASP A 354 17.47 -0.81 -16.83
N PRO A 355 16.41 -0.09 -17.24
CA PRO A 355 15.04 -0.35 -16.81
C PRO A 355 14.38 -1.57 -17.48
N SER A 356 15.09 -2.30 -18.35
CA SER A 356 14.53 -3.39 -19.17
C SER A 356 14.26 -4.70 -18.42
N THR A 357 14.78 -4.85 -17.20
CA THR A 357 14.66 -6.10 -16.44
C THR A 357 13.25 -6.35 -15.91
N PHE A 358 12.88 -7.62 -15.80
CA PHE A 358 11.54 -8.03 -15.40
C PHE A 358 11.13 -7.48 -14.03
N GLY A 359 12.03 -7.52 -13.04
CA GLY A 359 11.77 -7.00 -11.69
C GLY A 359 11.60 -5.48 -11.66
N GLN A 360 12.15 -4.73 -12.63
CA GLN A 360 11.92 -3.30 -12.78
C GLN A 360 10.60 -2.97 -13.49
N LEU A 361 10.20 -3.77 -14.47
CA LEU A 361 8.95 -3.55 -15.22
C LEU A 361 7.71 -3.80 -14.36
N VAL A 362 7.74 -4.78 -13.45
CA VAL A 362 6.56 -5.12 -12.62
C VAL A 362 6.09 -3.93 -11.77
N PRO A 363 6.93 -3.26 -10.95
CA PRO A 363 6.53 -2.07 -10.21
C PRO A 363 6.02 -0.92 -11.10
N VAL A 364 6.63 -0.72 -12.27
CA VAL A 364 6.21 0.32 -13.24
C VAL A 364 4.82 0.00 -13.83
N LEU A 365 4.54 -1.27 -14.13
CA LEU A 365 3.21 -1.71 -14.57
C LEU A 365 2.18 -1.58 -13.45
N LEU A 366 2.53 -1.91 -12.20
CA LEU A 366 1.66 -1.69 -11.04
C LEU A 366 1.32 -0.21 -10.84
N MET A 367 2.27 0.70 -11.08
CA MET A 367 1.98 2.13 -11.10
C MET A 367 0.92 2.49 -12.14
N SER A 368 0.96 1.90 -13.32
CA SER A 368 -0.04 2.14 -14.36
C SER A 368 -1.45 1.75 -13.87
N LEU A 369 -1.57 0.72 -13.02
CA LEU A 369 -2.85 0.37 -12.38
C LEU A 369 -3.37 1.46 -11.44
N THR A 370 -2.53 2.26 -10.78
CA THR A 370 -3.01 3.41 -9.99
C THR A 370 -3.67 4.45 -10.89
N VAL A 371 -3.09 4.69 -12.06
CA VAL A 371 -3.61 5.64 -13.05
C VAL A 371 -4.94 5.13 -13.60
N PHE A 372 -5.04 3.85 -13.93
CA PHE A 372 -6.30 3.26 -14.35
C PHE A 372 -7.37 3.33 -13.25
N THR A 373 -7.02 3.01 -12.00
CA THR A 373 -7.93 3.11 -10.85
C THR A 373 -8.39 4.56 -10.65
N PHE A 374 -7.50 5.54 -10.80
CA PHE A 374 -7.85 6.96 -10.78
C PHE A 374 -8.87 7.30 -11.86
N LEU A 375 -8.59 6.91 -13.11
CA LEU A 375 -9.48 7.18 -14.23
C LEU A 375 -10.85 6.50 -14.07
N GLN A 376 -10.88 5.28 -13.53
CA GLN A 376 -12.13 4.58 -13.19
C GLN A 376 -12.93 5.34 -12.14
N ILE A 377 -12.30 5.74 -11.02
CA ILE A 377 -12.95 6.53 -9.96
C ILE A 377 -13.49 7.85 -10.53
N VAL A 378 -12.71 8.55 -11.36
CA VAL A 378 -13.14 9.80 -12.00
C VAL A 378 -14.31 9.54 -12.94
N SER A 379 -14.24 8.50 -13.77
CA SER A 379 -15.29 8.11 -14.72
C SER A 379 -16.60 7.79 -14.02
N GLU A 380 -16.60 6.94 -12.99
CA GLU A 380 -17.78 6.60 -12.19
C GLU A 380 -18.44 7.83 -11.58
N ARG A 381 -17.62 8.77 -11.07
CA ARG A 381 -18.11 10.01 -10.47
C ARG A 381 -18.74 10.92 -11.53
N ILE A 382 -18.15 11.02 -12.72
CA ILE A 382 -18.71 11.78 -13.83
C ILE A 382 -20.03 11.15 -14.29
N HIS A 383 -20.09 9.83 -14.42
CA HIS A 383 -21.31 9.11 -14.81
C HIS A 383 -22.42 9.25 -13.77
N ALA A 384 -22.11 9.11 -12.48
CA ALA A 384 -23.07 9.33 -11.39
C ALA A 384 -23.63 10.76 -11.41
N ARG A 385 -22.77 11.75 -11.71
CA ARG A 385 -23.21 13.15 -11.87
C ARG A 385 -24.15 13.33 -13.06
N LYS A 386 -23.83 12.75 -14.22
CA LYS A 386 -24.70 12.79 -15.41
C LYS A 386 -26.06 12.15 -15.14
N ARG A 387 -26.11 10.99 -14.46
CA ARG A 387 -27.38 10.32 -14.08
C ARG A 387 -28.23 11.19 -13.16
N ARG A 388 -27.63 11.81 -12.15
CA ARG A 388 -28.35 12.72 -11.24
C ARG A 388 -28.83 13.99 -11.93
N ALA A 389 -28.07 14.52 -12.87
CA ALA A 389 -28.47 15.73 -13.63
C ALA A 389 -29.70 15.45 -14.48
N LYS A 390 -29.74 14.29 -15.16
CA LYS A 390 -30.92 13.83 -15.88
C LYS A 390 -32.13 13.61 -14.96
N CYS A 391 -31.92 13.04 -13.77
CA CYS A 391 -32.99 12.85 -12.79
C CYS A 391 -33.59 14.20 -12.32
N LEU A 392 -32.75 15.20 -12.04
CA LEU A 392 -33.21 16.56 -11.69
C LEU A 392 -33.92 17.28 -12.85
N GLU A 393 -33.44 17.11 -14.07
CA GLU A 393 -34.10 17.65 -15.26
C GLU A 393 -35.49 17.02 -15.45
N ASN A 394 -35.57 15.69 -15.34
CA ASN A 394 -36.84 14.96 -15.42
C ASN A 394 -37.80 15.36 -14.29
N ALA A 395 -37.31 15.51 -13.06
CA ALA A 395 -38.11 15.98 -11.93
C ALA A 395 -38.65 17.40 -12.15
N SER A 396 -37.82 18.30 -12.69
CA SER A 396 -38.23 19.67 -13.05
C SER A 396 -39.29 19.67 -14.16
N ARG A 397 -39.17 18.79 -15.17
CA ARG A 397 -40.18 18.63 -16.22
C ARG A 397 -41.51 18.15 -15.65
N CYS A 398 -41.51 17.12 -14.81
CA CYS A 398 -42.73 16.63 -14.15
C CYS A 398 -43.42 17.71 -13.33
N HIS A 399 -42.65 18.53 -12.59
CA HIS A 399 -43.20 19.64 -11.82
C HIS A 399 -43.88 20.69 -12.72
N ASN A 400 -43.27 21.05 -13.85
CA ASN A 400 -43.86 22.01 -14.79
C ASN A 400 -45.12 21.48 -15.48
N THR A 401 -45.16 20.19 -15.83
CA THR A 401 -46.35 19.56 -16.44
C THR A 401 -47.53 19.51 -15.45
N CYS A 402 -47.28 19.27 -14.16
CA CYS A 402 -48.32 19.31 -13.13
C CYS A 402 -48.90 20.70 -12.92
N ASN A 403 -48.06 21.76 -12.94
CA ASN A 403 -48.54 23.13 -12.80
C ASN A 403 -49.39 23.57 -14.01
N HIS A 404 -48.96 23.24 -15.23
CA HIS A 404 -49.69 23.65 -16.44
C HIS A 404 -51.10 23.04 -16.52
N ARG A 405 -51.31 21.83 -15.99
CA ARG A 405 -52.63 21.19 -15.94
C ARG A 405 -53.59 21.87 -14.96
N ARG A 406 -53.08 22.49 -13.89
CA ARG A 406 -53.90 23.18 -12.88
C ARG A 406 -54.52 24.48 -13.41
N ASP A 407 -53.78 25.19 -14.27
CA ASP A 407 -54.24 26.45 -14.85
C ASP A 407 -55.14 26.26 -16.08
N SER A 408 -55.18 25.05 -16.64
CA SER A 408 -55.92 24.75 -17.87
C SER A 408 -57.34 24.20 -17.64
N ASP A 409 -57.86 24.19 -16.40
CA ASP A 409 -59.25 23.83 -16.07
C ASP A 409 -60.10 25.09 -15.76
N PRO A 410 -60.54 25.86 -16.78
CA PRO A 410 -61.35 27.08 -16.61
C PRO A 410 -62.79 26.83 -16.11
N ASN A 411 -63.21 25.59 -15.86
CA ASN A 411 -64.58 25.24 -15.49
C ASN A 411 -64.80 24.77 -14.04
N SER A 412 -63.82 24.94 -13.13
CA SER A 412 -63.98 24.56 -11.72
C SER A 412 -64.61 25.64 -10.81
N HIS A 413 -65.45 26.52 -11.38
CA HIS A 413 -66.41 27.32 -10.60
C HIS A 413 -67.64 26.48 -10.21
N SER A 414 -67.46 25.46 -9.37
CA SER A 414 -68.58 24.80 -8.70
C SER A 414 -68.72 25.32 -7.27
N GLN A 415 -69.82 26.05 -7.06
CA GLN A 415 -70.34 26.62 -5.82
C GLN A 415 -70.00 25.84 -4.54
N SER A 416 -69.45 26.55 -3.55
CA SER A 416 -69.39 26.11 -2.15
C SER A 416 -70.80 26.01 -1.57
N ARG A 417 -71.35 24.80 -1.48
CA ARG A 417 -72.44 24.50 -0.54
C ARG A 417 -71.84 23.95 0.75
N SER A 418 -72.11 24.65 1.84
CA SER A 418 -71.79 24.25 3.22
C SER A 418 -72.36 22.87 3.54
N PRO A 419 -71.59 21.94 4.14
CA PRO A 419 -72.14 20.70 4.65
C PRO A 419 -72.72 20.93 6.05
N SER A 420 -74.02 20.65 6.18
CA SER A 420 -74.69 20.44 7.46
C SER A 420 -74.26 19.09 8.08
N PRO A 421 -74.35 18.92 9.42
CA PRO A 421 -73.92 17.72 10.08
C PRO A 421 -75.08 16.71 10.16
N SER A 422 -75.04 15.62 9.41
CA SER A 422 -75.85 14.44 9.77
C SER A 422 -75.36 13.13 9.13
N THR A 423 -75.15 12.15 10.02
CA THR A 423 -75.37 10.70 9.84
C THR A 423 -74.65 9.93 8.72
N ARG A 424 -73.51 9.36 9.12
CA ARG A 424 -73.17 7.92 9.05
C ARG A 424 -74.14 7.03 8.25
N THR A 425 -73.82 6.71 6.99
CA THR A 425 -74.05 5.34 6.44
C THR A 425 -73.13 5.03 5.24
N ARG A 426 -72.89 3.73 5.05
CA ARG A 426 -71.92 3.05 4.19
C ARG A 426 -72.14 3.21 2.67
N TYR A 427 -71.07 2.81 1.98
CA TYR A 427 -70.91 2.39 0.57
C TYR A 427 -70.61 3.51 -0.43
N SER A 428 -69.36 3.51 -0.91
CA SER A 428 -69.01 4.07 -2.21
C SER A 428 -67.84 3.31 -2.83
N THR A 429 -68.19 2.71 -3.96
CA THR A 429 -67.42 2.44 -5.18
C THR A 429 -66.16 3.29 -5.34
N ILE A 430 -65.07 2.60 -5.68
CA ILE A 430 -63.77 3.17 -6.04
C ILE A 430 -63.94 3.89 -7.39
N SER A 431 -63.97 5.21 -7.36
CA SER A 431 -63.82 6.08 -8.53
C SER A 431 -62.33 6.25 -8.82
N THR A 432 -61.94 5.89 -10.04
CA THR A 432 -60.59 6.04 -10.59
C THR A 432 -60.31 7.50 -10.94
N VAL A 433 -59.80 8.28 -9.99
CA VAL A 433 -59.02 9.50 -10.27
C VAL A 433 -57.94 9.63 -9.21
N ASP A 434 -56.77 9.04 -9.48
CA ASP A 434 -55.50 9.41 -8.83
C ASP A 434 -54.32 8.93 -9.70
N ALA A 435 -54.14 9.63 -10.82
CA ALA A 435 -52.98 9.47 -11.69
C ALA A 435 -51.88 10.43 -11.25
N CYS A 436 -51.10 10.01 -10.26
CA CYS A 436 -49.67 10.34 -10.07
C CYS A 436 -49.08 9.50 -8.91
N SER A 437 -49.45 8.22 -8.85
CA SER A 437 -48.67 7.23 -8.09
C SER A 437 -47.64 6.65 -9.06
N MET A 438 -46.37 7.00 -8.89
CA MET A 438 -45.27 6.28 -9.53
C MET A 438 -45.22 4.87 -8.94
N HIS A 439 -45.92 3.94 -9.60
CA HIS A 439 -45.68 2.52 -9.46
C HIS A 439 -44.58 2.15 -10.46
N GLU A 440 -43.32 2.13 -10.00
CA GLU A 440 -42.24 1.45 -10.70
C GLU A 440 -42.53 -0.06 -10.65
N ARG A 441 -43.16 -0.57 -11.71
CA ARG A 441 -43.09 -1.99 -12.09
C ARG A 441 -42.16 -2.07 -13.29
N ASP A 442 -40.87 -2.20 -13.04
CA ASP A 442 -39.95 -2.79 -14.02
C ASP A 442 -39.68 -4.23 -13.60
N GLY A 443 -40.33 -5.14 -14.33
CA GLY A 443 -39.96 -6.54 -14.39
C GLY A 443 -38.68 -6.67 -15.20
N SER A 444 -37.56 -6.79 -14.50
CA SER A 444 -36.29 -7.27 -15.03
C SER A 444 -35.78 -8.32 -14.06
N ASN A 445 -36.08 -9.58 -14.35
CA ASN A 445 -35.36 -10.72 -13.77
C ASN A 445 -33.90 -10.62 -14.20
N GLY A 446 -33.08 -10.03 -13.34
CA GLY A 446 -31.64 -9.99 -13.45
C GLY A 446 -31.09 -9.87 -12.05
N GLU A 447 -30.57 -10.98 -11.52
CA GLU A 447 -29.83 -11.07 -10.26
C GLU A 447 -28.75 -9.98 -10.20
N GLY A 448 -29.05 -8.91 -9.47
CA GLY A 448 -28.20 -7.74 -9.33
C GLY A 448 -28.29 -7.22 -7.91
N ARG A 449 -27.33 -7.64 -7.09
CA ARG A 449 -27.06 -7.25 -5.71
C ARG A 449 -27.27 -5.75 -5.48
N HIS A 450 -28.24 -5.39 -4.64
CA HIS A 450 -28.53 -4.01 -4.25
C HIS A 450 -27.40 -3.39 -3.41
N ASP A 451 -26.80 -2.30 -3.89
CA ASP A 451 -26.03 -1.37 -3.07
C ASP A 451 -26.97 -0.35 -2.38
N GLU A 452 -26.87 -0.27 -1.06
CA GLU A 452 -27.62 0.63 -0.17
C GLU A 452 -27.46 2.11 -0.61
N LEU A 453 -28.56 2.67 -1.12
CA LEU A 453 -28.76 4.09 -1.34
C LEU A 453 -28.95 4.78 0.03
N TYR A 454 -28.11 5.77 0.34
CA TYR A 454 -28.22 6.58 1.56
C TYR A 454 -29.52 7.42 1.56
N ASP A 455 -30.48 7.02 2.38
CA ASP A 455 -31.64 7.85 2.74
C ASP A 455 -31.28 8.94 3.76
N TYR A 456 -31.73 10.16 3.49
CA TYR A 456 -31.75 11.27 4.45
C TYR A 456 -33.04 11.18 5.28
N PRO A 457 -33.01 11.34 6.62
CA PRO A 457 -34.24 11.29 7.40
C PRO A 457 -35.01 12.61 7.26
N TYR A 458 -36.13 12.54 6.55
CA TYR A 458 -37.25 13.45 6.73
C TYR A 458 -38.00 13.00 7.99
N ASN A 459 -38.17 13.91 8.94
CA ASN A 459 -38.74 13.63 10.24
C ASN A 459 -40.27 13.79 10.13
N ASP A 460 -40.99 12.68 10.03
CA ASP A 460 -42.43 12.69 10.26
C ASP A 460 -42.82 11.61 11.28
N LYS A 461 -43.61 12.04 12.27
CA LYS A 461 -44.07 11.21 13.38
C LYS A 461 -45.34 10.49 12.94
N HIS A 462 -45.49 9.26 13.46
CA HIS A 462 -46.66 8.37 13.38
C HIS A 462 -46.69 7.40 12.18
N LYS A 463 -46.34 6.14 12.42
CA LYS A 463 -47.31 5.01 12.47
C LYS A 463 -46.66 3.65 12.75
N ALA A 464 -47.52 2.76 13.22
CA ALA A 464 -47.29 1.45 13.80
C ALA A 464 -46.76 0.38 12.82
N GLU A 465 -46.03 -0.59 13.38
CA GLU A 465 -45.51 -1.79 12.71
C GLU A 465 -46.61 -2.85 12.46
N PRO A 466 -46.50 -3.62 11.38
CA PRO A 466 -46.96 -5.00 11.35
C PRO A 466 -45.78 -5.98 11.33
N VAL A 467 -45.89 -6.99 12.18
CA VAL A 467 -45.01 -8.17 12.27
C VAL A 467 -45.26 -9.07 11.06
N VAL A 468 -44.22 -9.39 10.30
CA VAL A 468 -44.22 -10.49 9.31
C VAL A 468 -43.02 -11.38 9.57
N GLY A 469 -43.29 -12.63 9.93
CA GLY A 469 -42.30 -13.68 10.14
C GLY A 469 -41.76 -14.22 8.82
N ILE A 470 -40.45 -14.41 8.76
CA ILE A 470 -39.77 -15.07 7.64
C ILE A 470 -39.35 -16.46 8.10
N ARG A 471 -39.81 -17.45 7.33
CA ARG A 471 -39.49 -18.88 7.40
C ARG A 471 -38.05 -19.09 6.89
N GLN A 472 -37.19 -19.69 7.71
CA GLN A 472 -35.88 -20.16 7.28
C GLN A 472 -36.06 -21.39 6.37
N VAL A 473 -35.37 -21.37 5.22
CA VAL A 473 -35.10 -22.54 4.39
C VAL A 473 -33.65 -22.89 4.67
N GLU A 474 -33.44 -24.04 5.28
CA GLU A 474 -32.12 -24.65 5.48
C GLU A 474 -31.58 -25.11 4.13
N GLY A 475 -30.35 -24.70 3.80
CA GLY A 475 -29.61 -25.21 2.66
C GLY A 475 -28.66 -26.29 3.13
N GLU A 476 -28.75 -27.45 2.49
CA GLU A 476 -27.92 -28.65 2.69
C GLU A 476 -26.42 -28.34 2.48
N GLU A 477 -25.59 -28.77 3.44
CA GLU A 477 -24.15 -28.88 3.30
C GLU A 477 -23.79 -30.12 2.44
N PRO A 478 -22.80 -30.03 1.54
CA PRO A 478 -22.28 -31.21 0.86
C PRO A 478 -21.37 -32.02 1.79
N GLU A 479 -21.62 -33.33 1.86
CA GLU A 479 -20.83 -34.35 2.58
C GLU A 479 -19.35 -34.38 2.16
N PRO A 480 -18.42 -34.68 3.08
CA PRO A 480 -17.03 -34.92 2.76
C PRO A 480 -16.82 -36.31 2.15
N VAL A 481 -16.08 -36.34 1.03
CA VAL A 481 -15.55 -37.54 0.39
C VAL A 481 -14.50 -38.19 1.30
N ASN A 482 -14.79 -39.38 1.81
CA ASN A 482 -13.82 -40.24 2.49
C ASN A 482 -12.81 -40.78 1.46
N ILE A 483 -11.53 -40.54 1.72
CA ILE A 483 -10.41 -41.20 1.04
C ILE A 483 -9.96 -42.32 1.97
N ASP A 484 -10.25 -43.56 1.57
CA ASP A 484 -9.71 -44.76 2.19
C ASP A 484 -8.19 -44.81 1.96
N ILE A 485 -7.43 -44.85 3.06
CA ILE A 485 -6.00 -45.15 3.06
C ILE A 485 -5.85 -46.59 3.56
N ASP A 486 -5.30 -47.43 2.69
CA ASP A 486 -4.98 -48.83 2.93
C ASP A 486 -3.91 -48.97 4.05
N ASP A 487 -4.28 -49.65 5.14
CA ASP A 487 -3.38 -50.06 6.21
C ASP A 487 -2.69 -51.39 5.85
N GLY A 488 -1.38 -51.32 5.55
CA GLY A 488 -0.50 -52.49 5.42
C GLY A 488 0.12 -52.91 6.77
N PRO A 489 0.46 -54.20 6.96
CA PRO A 489 0.50 -54.80 8.29
C PRO A 489 1.85 -54.71 9.03
N ASN A 490 1.69 -54.69 10.36
CA ASN A 490 2.65 -54.99 11.43
C ASN A 490 3.80 -55.94 11.08
N HIS A 491 5.01 -55.53 11.46
CA HIS A 491 5.99 -56.42 12.09
C HIS A 491 6.76 -55.69 13.19
N GLY A 492 6.67 -56.19 14.41
CA GLY A 492 7.54 -55.80 15.52
C GLY A 492 8.85 -56.59 15.52
N HIS A 493 9.88 -56.04 16.15
CA HIS A 493 10.73 -56.75 17.11
C HIS A 493 11.72 -55.81 17.81
N ASP A 494 12.02 -56.19 19.05
CA ASP A 494 12.81 -55.52 20.06
C ASP A 494 14.35 -55.53 19.81
N HIS A 495 14.99 -54.62 20.56
CA HIS A 495 16.36 -54.58 21.09
C HIS A 495 17.44 -53.73 20.38
N PRO A 496 18.24 -52.96 21.16
CA PRO A 496 19.38 -52.19 20.69
C PRO A 496 20.69 -53.01 20.77
N PRO A 497 21.74 -52.59 20.04
CA PRO A 497 22.93 -52.17 20.80
C PRO A 497 23.73 -51.02 20.16
N THR A 498 24.43 -50.31 21.06
CA THR A 498 25.69 -49.58 20.85
C THR A 498 26.65 -50.28 19.88
N TYR A 499 27.30 -49.52 19.00
CA TYR A 499 28.77 -49.53 18.81
C TYR A 499 29.23 -48.36 17.93
N THR A 500 30.32 -47.73 18.39
CA THR A 500 31.26 -46.87 17.67
C THR A 500 31.87 -47.58 16.45
N HIS A 501 32.05 -46.89 15.32
CA HIS A 501 33.28 -46.94 14.52
C HIS A 501 33.33 -45.87 13.41
N THR A 502 34.52 -45.28 13.31
CA THR A 502 35.18 -44.58 12.20
C THR A 502 35.08 -45.30 10.84
N TYR A 503 34.88 -44.54 9.75
CA TYR A 503 35.41 -44.73 8.38
C TYR A 503 35.15 -43.39 7.63
N ASP A 504 36.16 -42.64 7.20
CA ASP A 504 37.03 -42.79 6.01
C ASP A 504 36.28 -42.87 4.67
N GLY A 505 36.82 -42.12 3.71
CA GLY A 505 36.11 -41.58 2.57
C GLY A 505 35.97 -42.52 1.37
N HIS A 506 34.89 -42.29 0.63
CA HIS A 506 34.74 -42.48 -0.82
C HIS A 506 33.60 -41.51 -1.22
N GLY A 507 33.72 -40.62 -2.19
CA GLY A 507 34.06 -40.91 -3.57
C GLY A 507 32.79 -41.15 -4.40
N PHE A 508 31.93 -40.12 -4.54
CA PHE A 508 30.82 -40.07 -5.50
C PHE A 508 30.78 -38.63 -6.03
N GLY A 509 30.89 -38.34 -7.33
CA GLY A 509 30.15 -38.92 -8.44
C GLY A 509 29.28 -37.78 -8.98
N ALA A 510 29.65 -37.21 -10.13
CA ALA A 510 28.99 -36.06 -10.73
C ALA A 510 27.51 -36.38 -11.04
N ILE A 511 26.59 -35.60 -10.49
CA ILE A 511 25.17 -35.65 -10.85
C ILE A 511 24.94 -34.64 -11.97
N GLU A 512 24.73 -35.21 -13.16
CA GLU A 512 24.20 -34.57 -14.35
C GLU A 512 22.86 -33.89 -14.02
N ARG A 513 22.79 -32.56 -14.15
CA ARG A 513 21.53 -31.81 -14.02
C ARG A 513 20.72 -32.01 -15.30
N SER A 514 19.63 -32.76 -15.20
CA SER A 514 18.54 -32.74 -16.18
C SER A 514 17.89 -31.35 -16.18
N SER A 515 18.11 -30.58 -17.23
CA SER A 515 17.33 -29.40 -17.59
C SER A 515 15.93 -29.84 -17.99
N VAL A 516 14.92 -29.47 -17.18
CA VAL A 516 13.51 -29.56 -17.57
C VAL A 516 13.22 -28.36 -18.47
N ASP A 517 13.25 -28.57 -19.77
CA ASP A 517 12.75 -27.63 -20.78
C ASP A 517 11.22 -27.61 -20.71
N ILE A 518 10.66 -26.52 -20.19
CA ILE A 518 9.23 -26.21 -20.34
C ILE A 518 9.07 -25.52 -21.69
N GLY A 519 8.81 -26.32 -22.73
CA GLY A 519 8.45 -25.84 -24.06
C GLY A 519 7.06 -25.21 -24.05
N ILE A 520 6.99 -23.87 -24.03
CA ILE A 520 5.78 -23.13 -24.37
C ILE A 520 5.80 -22.85 -25.87
N SER A 521 5.06 -23.68 -26.62
CA SER A 521 4.78 -23.49 -28.04
C SER A 521 3.83 -22.29 -28.22
N GLY A 522 4.41 -21.12 -28.51
CA GLY A 522 3.69 -19.89 -28.85
C GLY A 522 3.91 -19.50 -30.31
N ASP A 523 2.90 -19.75 -31.12
CA ASP A 523 2.79 -19.48 -32.56
C ASP A 523 2.99 -17.98 -32.90
N GLN A 524 4.17 -17.60 -33.41
CA GLN A 524 4.46 -16.24 -33.89
C GLN A 524 4.07 -16.08 -35.36
N ARG A 525 2.91 -15.44 -35.58
CA ARG A 525 2.53 -14.92 -36.89
C ARG A 525 3.41 -13.74 -37.30
N ARG A 526 4.24 -14.05 -38.29
CA ARG A 526 5.03 -13.20 -39.19
C ARG A 526 4.21 -12.00 -39.74
N TRP A 527 4.61 -10.77 -39.41
CA TRP A 527 4.26 -9.57 -40.18
C TRP A 527 5.46 -9.19 -41.06
N THR A 528 5.34 -9.49 -42.35
CA THR A 528 6.20 -8.94 -43.40
C THR A 528 5.61 -7.64 -43.92
N THR A 529 6.34 -6.53 -43.82
CA THR A 529 6.13 -5.35 -44.67
C THR A 529 7.44 -4.98 -45.33
N GLY A 530 7.49 -5.20 -46.65
CA GLY A 530 8.50 -4.65 -47.53
C GLY A 530 7.99 -3.39 -48.24
N ARG A 531 8.87 -2.40 -48.39
CA ARG A 531 9.03 -1.43 -49.49
C ARG A 531 10.08 -0.40 -49.03
N ALA A 532 11.29 -0.35 -49.59
CA ALA A 532 11.71 0.05 -50.93
C ALA A 532 11.43 1.53 -51.27
N HIS A 533 12.45 2.37 -51.01
CA HIS A 533 12.92 3.54 -51.77
C HIS A 533 14.30 3.88 -51.14
N GLY A 534 15.44 3.98 -51.81
CA GLY A 534 15.71 4.31 -53.19
C GLY A 534 16.21 5.76 -53.29
N GLY A 535 17.52 5.98 -53.21
CA GLY A 535 18.17 7.10 -53.93
C GLY A 535 19.07 8.06 -53.15
N ARG A 536 20.36 7.99 -53.51
CA ARG A 536 21.25 9.09 -53.94
C ARG A 536 22.02 9.96 -52.91
N SER A 537 23.32 9.65 -52.86
CA SER A 537 24.45 10.53 -53.19
C SER A 537 24.63 11.87 -52.46
N GLY A 538 25.75 11.99 -51.74
CA GLY A 538 26.36 13.26 -51.34
C GLY A 538 27.79 13.06 -50.87
N VAL A 539 28.74 13.32 -51.76
CA VAL A 539 30.20 13.41 -51.52
C VAL A 539 30.54 14.88 -51.17
N GLY A 540 31.47 15.08 -50.23
CA GLY A 540 32.10 16.38 -49.91
C GLY A 540 32.53 16.39 -48.44
N SER A 541 33.77 16.05 -48.05
CA SER A 541 35.06 16.72 -48.26
C SER A 541 35.24 18.03 -47.45
N ALA A 542 36.38 18.08 -46.77
CA ALA A 542 37.08 19.21 -46.14
C ALA A 542 36.59 19.73 -44.77
N GLY A 543 37.54 19.84 -43.83
CA GLY A 543 37.35 20.59 -42.59
C GLY A 543 38.35 20.28 -41.49
N SER A 544 39.63 20.58 -41.70
CA SER A 544 40.66 20.71 -40.68
C SER A 544 40.26 21.70 -39.58
N ASN A 545 40.60 21.41 -38.31
CA ASN A 545 41.27 22.39 -37.46
C ASN A 545 41.84 21.76 -36.19
N ASP A 546 43.16 21.77 -36.13
CA ASP A 546 43.95 21.84 -34.91
C ASP A 546 43.53 23.03 -34.04
N ARG A 547 43.47 22.84 -32.72
CA ARG A 547 44.40 23.51 -31.79
C ARG A 547 44.17 23.05 -30.33
N PRO A 548 45.26 22.91 -29.56
CA PRO A 548 45.23 22.71 -28.11
C PRO A 548 45.31 24.06 -27.37
N ALA A 549 44.82 24.10 -26.13
CA ALA A 549 45.30 25.05 -25.12
C ALA A 549 44.95 24.58 -23.70
N SER A 550 46.02 24.50 -22.93
CA SER A 550 46.20 24.38 -21.48
C SER A 550 45.66 25.56 -20.66
N ILE A 551 45.79 25.44 -19.32
CA ILE A 551 45.77 26.46 -18.23
C ILE A 551 44.40 26.46 -17.49
N ILE A 552 44.21 26.17 -16.19
CA ILE A 552 45.00 26.11 -14.93
C ILE A 552 44.66 24.82 -14.18
#